data_AF-A0A414CYN1-F1
#
_entry.id   AF-A0A414CYN1-F1
#
_cell.length_a   1.000
_cell.length_b   1.000
_cell.length_c   1.000
_cell.angle_alpha   90.00
_cell.angle_beta   90.00
_cell.angle_gamma   90.00
#
_symmetry.space_group_name_H-M   'P 1'
#
loop_
_entity.id
_entity.type
_entity.pdbx_description
1 polymer ?
#
loop_
_entity_poly.entity_id
_entity_poly.type
_entity_poly.pdbx_seq_one_letter_code
_entity_poly.pdbx_strand_id
1 'polypeptide(L)'
;TDLRFPESGQHGHGSRIIHPVIKLEKTQSGKMQRLKMEKQFIQGAYDSLLEKYGVIKEQSNTSGSDVKMTILNIWKEILNNNSISEEDNFFDLGGSSSLLILLTTKIEERFPDCISAIDIFEAPTVKELSKLVIDRIKE
;
A
#
# COMPACT_ATOMS: atom_id res chain seq x y z
N THR A 1 -8.63 -29.05 -13.37
CA THR A 1 -7.18 -29.14 -13.55
C THR A 1 -6.56 -27.80 -13.26
N ASP A 2 -6.23 -27.62 -11.98
CA ASP A 2 -5.07 -26.89 -11.45
C ASP A 2 -4.35 -25.89 -12.39
N LEU A 3 -4.67 -24.60 -12.26
CA LEU A 3 -3.85 -23.51 -12.81
C LEU A 3 -2.84 -23.09 -11.74
N ARG A 4 -1.73 -23.83 -11.67
CA ARG A 4 -0.51 -23.38 -10.98
C ARG A 4 0.20 -22.36 -11.85
N PHE A 5 0.34 -21.14 -11.36
CA PHE A 5 1.30 -20.18 -11.91
C PHE A 5 2.69 -20.49 -11.34
N PRO A 6 3.74 -20.57 -12.17
CA PRO A 6 5.08 -20.89 -11.69
C PRO A 6 5.62 -19.77 -10.81
N GLU A 7 6.14 -20.14 -9.65
CA GLU A 7 6.96 -19.29 -8.81
C GLU A 7 8.27 -18.97 -9.54
N SER A 8 8.38 -17.77 -10.10
CA SER A 8 9.65 -17.19 -10.51
C SER A 8 10.16 -16.29 -9.39
N GLY A 9 11.31 -16.67 -8.83
CA GLY A 9 11.93 -16.07 -7.66
C GLY A 9 12.35 -14.61 -7.81
N GLN A 10 12.29 -13.95 -6.66
CA GLN A 10 13.15 -12.91 -6.08
C GLN A 10 13.63 -11.71 -6.93
N HIS A 11 13.38 -10.53 -6.32
CA HIS A 11 13.84 -9.17 -6.58
C HIS A 11 13.07 -8.31 -7.59
N GLY A 12 12.29 -7.38 -7.02
CA GLY A 12 11.71 -6.23 -7.70
C GLY A 12 10.37 -5.85 -7.07
N HIS A 13 10.41 -5.01 -6.03
CA HIS A 13 9.24 -4.27 -5.54
C HIS A 13 8.70 -3.43 -6.70
N GLY A 14 7.76 -3.99 -7.46
CA GLY A 14 7.10 -3.30 -8.56
C GLY A 14 5.74 -2.83 -8.07
N SER A 15 5.60 -1.54 -7.77
CA SER A 15 4.29 -0.90 -7.62
C SER A 15 3.40 -1.37 -8.76
N ARG A 16 2.27 -1.98 -8.40
CA ARG A 16 1.38 -2.67 -9.34
C ARG A 16 0.52 -1.61 -10.04
N ILE A 17 1.13 -0.86 -10.97
CA ILE A 17 0.44 0.23 -11.68
C ILE A 17 -0.49 -0.36 -12.74
N ILE A 18 -1.80 -0.32 -12.47
CA ILE A 18 -2.84 -0.74 -13.42
C ILE A 18 -3.05 0.40 -14.42
N HIS A 19 -2.73 0.15 -15.68
CA HIS A 19 -2.93 1.10 -16.78
C HIS A 19 -4.19 0.72 -17.56
N PRO A 20 -5.35 1.36 -17.31
CA PRO A 20 -6.51 1.15 -18.17
C PRO A 20 -6.18 1.68 -19.57
N VAL A 21 -6.27 0.81 -20.57
CA VAL A 21 -6.05 1.18 -21.99
C VAL A 21 -7.25 0.74 -22.80
N ILE A 22 -7.77 1.66 -23.63
CA ILE A 22 -8.93 1.40 -24.49
C ILE A 22 -8.54 0.47 -25.66
N LYS A 23 -7.27 0.50 -26.08
CA LYS A 23 -6.74 -0.32 -27.17
C LYS A 23 -5.27 -0.67 -26.92
N LEU A 24 -4.93 -1.96 -27.02
CA LEU A 24 -3.55 -2.42 -26.92
C LEU A 24 -2.83 -2.14 -28.25
N GLU A 25 -2.00 -1.09 -28.27
CA GLU A 25 -1.08 -0.77 -29.37
C GLU A 25 -0.08 -1.93 -29.57
N LYS A 26 -0.27 -2.69 -30.66
CA LYS A 26 0.60 -3.79 -31.06
C LYS A 26 1.56 -3.34 -32.17
N THR A 27 2.74 -3.96 -32.21
CA THR A 27 3.66 -3.94 -33.36
C THR A 27 3.08 -4.74 -34.54
N GLN A 28 3.65 -4.60 -35.73
CA GLN A 28 3.28 -5.40 -36.92
C GLN A 28 3.40 -6.92 -36.65
N SER A 29 4.22 -7.34 -35.69
CA SER A 29 4.37 -8.74 -35.26
C SER A 29 3.47 -9.12 -34.06
N GLY A 30 2.50 -8.29 -33.69
CA GLY A 30 1.54 -8.58 -32.62
C GLY A 30 2.05 -8.39 -31.18
N LYS A 31 3.34 -8.08 -30.99
CA LYS A 31 3.93 -7.77 -29.67
C LYS A 31 3.48 -6.38 -29.20
N MET A 32 3.21 -6.22 -27.90
CA MET A 32 2.86 -4.92 -27.33
C MET A 32 4.04 -3.93 -27.38
N GLN A 33 3.78 -2.68 -27.73
CA GLN A 33 4.79 -1.61 -27.69
C GLN A 33 4.85 -0.95 -26.31
N ARG A 34 5.36 -1.68 -25.32
CA ARG A 34 5.44 -1.23 -23.91
C ARG A 34 6.08 0.16 -23.75
N LEU A 35 7.19 0.42 -24.44
CA LEU A 35 7.93 1.69 -24.36
C LEU A 35 7.12 2.90 -24.85
N LYS A 36 6.24 2.70 -25.84
CA LYS A 36 5.41 3.78 -26.38
C LYS A 36 4.25 4.09 -25.43
N MET A 37 3.62 3.06 -24.88
CA MET A 37 2.56 3.21 -23.88
C MET A 37 3.06 3.88 -22.61
N GLU A 38 4.25 3.50 -22.13
CA GLU A 38 4.89 4.11 -20.96
C GLU A 38 5.14 5.60 -21.16
N LYS A 39 5.66 6.02 -22.33
CA LYS A 39 5.83 7.44 -22.65
C LYS A 39 4.50 8.20 -22.68
N GLN A 40 3.46 7.62 -23.27
CA GLN A 40 2.13 8.24 -23.33
C GLN A 40 1.51 8.39 -21.93
N PHE A 41 1.76 7.41 -21.06
CA PHE A 41 1.31 7.46 -19.67
C PHE A 41 2.01 8.55 -18.86
N ILE A 42 3.34 8.62 -18.93
CA ILE A 42 4.12 9.67 -18.27
C ILE A 42 3.71 11.07 -18.77
N GLN A 43 3.26 11.17 -20.03
CA GLN A 43 2.77 12.41 -20.64
C GLN A 43 1.30 12.74 -20.29
N GLY A 44 0.66 11.97 -19.39
CA GLY A 44 -0.71 12.26 -18.91
C GLY A 44 -1.82 11.92 -19.90
N ALA A 45 -1.53 11.18 -20.99
CA ALA A 45 -2.52 10.86 -22.03
C ALA A 45 -3.72 10.03 -21.53
N TYR A 46 -3.64 9.47 -20.32
CA TYR A 46 -4.69 8.66 -19.71
C TYR A 46 -5.34 9.33 -18.49
N ASP A 47 -5.01 10.59 -18.16
CA ASP A 47 -5.52 11.26 -16.95
C ASP A 47 -7.06 11.28 -16.89
N SER A 48 -7.73 11.71 -17.97
CA SER A 48 -9.19 11.71 -18.03
C SER A 48 -9.82 10.31 -18.00
N LEU A 49 -9.06 9.28 -18.41
CA LEU A 49 -9.50 7.89 -18.35
C LEU A 49 -9.39 7.36 -16.92
N LEU A 50 -8.30 7.71 -16.22
CA LEU A 50 -8.07 7.36 -14.82
C LEU A 50 -9.13 8.00 -13.93
N GLU A 51 -9.48 9.28 -14.15
CA GLU A 51 -10.58 9.96 -13.45
C GLU A 51 -11.92 9.25 -13.68
N LYS A 52 -12.23 8.90 -14.93
CA LYS A 52 -13.48 8.23 -15.29
C LYS A 52 -13.66 6.87 -14.60
N TYR A 53 -12.57 6.14 -14.38
CA TYR A 53 -12.59 4.83 -13.72
C TYR A 53 -12.25 4.88 -12.23
N GLY A 54 -12.14 6.07 -11.63
CA GLY A 54 -11.85 6.22 -10.20
C GLY A 54 -10.47 5.70 -9.80
N VAL A 55 -9.52 5.61 -10.75
CA VAL A 55 -8.14 5.23 -10.46
C VAL A 55 -7.47 6.43 -9.82
N ILE A 56 -7.41 6.44 -8.49
CA ILE A 56 -6.72 7.47 -7.71
C ILE A 56 -5.25 7.45 -8.12
N LYS A 57 -4.74 8.58 -8.64
CA LYS A 57 -3.29 8.82 -8.76
C LYS A 57 -2.72 8.64 -7.36
N GLU A 58 -1.88 7.62 -7.18
CA GLU A 58 -1.07 7.43 -5.99
C GLU A 58 -0.13 8.65 -5.89
N GLN A 59 -0.61 9.71 -5.24
CA GLN A 59 0.19 10.86 -4.88
C GLN A 59 0.86 10.50 -3.56
N SER A 60 2.05 9.91 -3.65
CA SER A 60 3.00 9.76 -2.55
C SER A 60 3.52 11.15 -2.13
N ASN A 61 2.68 11.91 -1.42
CA ASN A 61 3.14 12.98 -0.56
C ASN A 61 2.88 12.54 0.87
N THR A 62 3.76 11.68 1.38
CA THR A 62 3.69 11.09 2.72
C THR A 62 4.01 12.17 3.77
N SER A 63 3.09 13.13 3.94
CA SER A 63 3.11 14.02 5.11
C SER A 63 2.92 13.18 6.36
N GLY A 64 3.53 13.54 7.49
CA GLY A 64 3.39 12.77 8.74
C GLY A 64 1.93 12.59 9.21
N SER A 65 1.03 13.48 8.79
CA SER A 65 -0.42 13.33 8.98
C SER A 65 -1.03 12.17 8.18
N ASP A 66 -0.48 11.86 7.01
CA ASP A 66 -0.93 10.80 6.10
C ASP A 66 -0.55 9.40 6.62
N VAL A 67 0.66 9.26 7.16
CA VAL A 67 1.12 8.02 7.82
C VAL A 67 0.20 7.67 8.99
N LYS A 68 -0.04 8.65 9.87
CA LYS A 68 -0.91 8.47 11.03
C LYS A 68 -2.32 8.07 10.63
N MET A 69 -2.91 8.76 9.64
CA MET A 69 -4.27 8.47 9.19
C MET A 69 -4.37 7.06 8.57
N THR A 70 -3.37 6.67 7.79
CA THR A 70 -3.29 5.32 7.22
C THR A 70 -3.24 4.25 8.31
N ILE A 71 -2.35 4.39 9.30
CA ILE A 71 -2.25 3.42 10.40
C ILE A 71 -3.56 3.38 11.22
N LEU A 72 -4.14 4.54 11.53
CA LEU A 72 -5.40 4.63 12.25
C LEU A 72 -6.54 3.91 11.49
N ASN A 73 -6.62 4.08 10.18
CA ASN A 73 -7.63 3.42 9.37
C ASN A 73 -7.45 1.89 9.36
N ILE A 74 -6.22 1.40 9.22
CA ILE A 74 -5.91 -0.04 9.31
C ILE A 74 -6.36 -0.60 10.66
N TRP A 75 -6.13 0.13 11.76
CA TRP A 75 -6.59 -0.27 13.09
C TRP A 75 -8.11 -0.37 13.18
N LYS A 76 -8.82 0.64 12.66
CA LYS A 76 -10.30 0.64 12.65
C LYS A 76 -10.85 -0.55 11.87
N GLU A 77 -10.24 -0.90 10.76
CA GLU A 77 -10.63 -2.06 9.96
C GLU A 77 -10.37 -3.39 10.69
N ILE A 78 -9.20 -3.56 11.30
CA ILE A 78 -8.80 -4.80 11.96
C ILE A 78 -9.57 -5.04 13.27
N LEU A 79 -9.76 -3.99 14.06
CA LEU A 79 -10.48 -4.06 15.33
C LEU A 79 -12.00 -3.87 15.15
N ASN A 80 -12.45 -3.60 13.92
CA ASN A 80 -13.83 -3.32 13.56
C ASN A 80 -14.47 -2.26 14.50
N ASN A 81 -13.70 -1.23 14.85
CA ASN A 81 -14.07 -0.17 15.79
C ASN A 81 -13.71 1.19 15.19
N ASN A 82 -14.71 2.04 14.94
CA ASN A 82 -14.51 3.36 14.33
C ASN A 82 -14.10 4.46 15.31
N SER A 83 -14.25 4.21 16.62
CA SER A 83 -14.04 5.16 17.72
C SER A 83 -12.67 4.97 18.39
N ILE A 84 -11.63 4.71 17.59
CA ILE A 84 -10.25 4.57 18.06
C ILE A 84 -9.56 5.94 18.02
N SER A 85 -8.96 6.31 19.14
CA SER A 85 -8.08 7.46 19.32
C SER A 85 -6.62 7.07 19.09
N GLU A 86 -5.78 8.06 18.78
CA GLU A 86 -4.36 7.81 18.48
C GLU A 86 -3.52 7.37 19.68
N GLU A 87 -4.02 7.59 20.89
CA GLU A 87 -3.37 7.24 22.17
C GLU A 87 -3.94 5.93 22.76
N ASP A 88 -4.93 5.33 22.11
CA ASP A 88 -5.48 4.06 22.56
C ASP A 88 -4.46 2.93 22.33
N ASN A 89 -4.36 2.05 23.32
CA ASN A 89 -3.48 0.91 23.27
C ASN A 89 -4.13 -0.23 22.46
N PHE A 90 -3.39 -0.79 21.49
CA PHE A 90 -3.86 -1.87 20.62
C PHE A 90 -4.44 -3.07 21.39
N PHE A 91 -3.77 -3.47 22.47
CA PHE A 91 -4.12 -4.65 23.25
C PHE A 91 -5.32 -4.40 24.16
N ASP A 92 -5.48 -3.17 24.66
CA ASP A 92 -6.64 -2.76 25.47
C ASP A 92 -7.93 -2.74 24.64
N LEU A 93 -7.79 -2.42 23.34
CA LEU A 93 -8.89 -2.48 22.36
C LEU A 93 -9.24 -3.91 21.90
N GLY A 94 -8.62 -4.95 22.47
CA GLY A 94 -8.85 -6.35 22.10
C GLY A 94 -7.90 -6.88 21.03
N GLY A 95 -6.80 -6.19 20.76
CA GLY A 95 -5.72 -6.67 19.90
C GLY A 95 -5.14 -7.99 20.41
N SER A 96 -5.06 -9.00 19.54
CA SER A 96 -4.50 -10.32 19.83
C SER A 96 -3.33 -10.63 18.89
N SER A 97 -2.55 -11.68 19.17
CA SER A 97 -1.41 -12.06 18.31
C SER A 97 -1.80 -12.28 16.85
N SER A 98 -3.00 -12.82 16.58
CA SER A 98 -3.51 -12.98 15.20
C SER A 98 -3.79 -11.64 14.54
N LEU A 99 -4.37 -10.69 15.27
CA LEU A 99 -4.62 -9.34 14.76
C LEU A 99 -3.33 -8.54 14.62
N LEU A 100 -2.34 -8.79 15.46
CA LEU A 100 -1.02 -8.16 15.38
C LEU A 100 -0.26 -8.59 14.12
N ILE A 101 -0.30 -9.88 13.76
CA ILE A 101 0.27 -10.36 12.49
C ILE A 101 -0.44 -9.69 11.31
N LEU A 102 -1.78 -9.64 11.33
CA LEU A 102 -2.55 -8.97 10.29
C LEU A 102 -2.22 -7.48 10.18
N LEU A 103 -2.10 -6.80 11.32
CA LEU A 103 -1.73 -5.40 11.42
C LEU A 103 -0.34 -5.15 10.84
N THR A 104 0.64 -5.98 11.22
CA THR A 104 2.01 -5.90 10.69
C THR A 104 1.99 -6.02 9.17
N THR A 105 1.35 -7.07 8.63
CA THR A 105 1.24 -7.26 7.17
C THR A 105 0.58 -6.07 6.47
N LYS A 106 -0.52 -5.54 7.01
CA LYS A 106 -1.24 -4.40 6.42
C LYS A 106 -0.41 -3.12 6.41
N ILE A 107 0.38 -2.89 7.46
CA ILE A 107 1.30 -1.76 7.53
C ILE A 107 2.45 -1.97 6.55
N GLU A 108 3.05 -3.17 6.49
CA GLU A 108 4.12 -3.50 5.54
C GLU A 108 3.69 -3.35 4.07
N GLU A 109 2.43 -3.64 3.73
CA GLU A 109 1.87 -3.40 2.38
C GLU A 109 1.92 -1.91 1.97
N ARG A 110 1.91 -0.99 2.94
CA ARG A 110 1.90 0.48 2.72
C ARG A 110 3.27 1.11 2.96
N PHE A 111 4.01 0.59 3.93
CA PHE A 111 5.28 1.09 4.42
C PHE A 111 6.26 -0.10 4.54
N PRO A 112 6.85 -0.54 3.42
CA PRO A 112 7.72 -1.72 3.41
C PRO A 112 8.97 -1.49 4.27
N ASP A 113 9.41 -2.54 4.99
CA ASP A 113 10.57 -2.53 5.89
C ASP A 113 10.48 -1.52 7.07
N CYS A 114 9.32 -0.93 7.30
CA CYS A 114 9.17 0.12 8.31
C CYS A 114 8.70 -0.37 9.68
N ILE A 115 8.09 -1.56 9.80
CA ILE A 115 7.54 -2.06 11.07
C ILE A 115 7.73 -3.57 11.22
N SER A 116 8.00 -4.01 12.44
CA SER A 116 8.01 -5.41 12.85
C SER A 116 6.95 -5.67 13.93
N ALA A 117 6.63 -6.94 14.17
CA ALA A 117 5.74 -7.34 15.26
C ALA A 117 6.24 -6.85 16.64
N ILE A 118 7.56 -6.77 16.84
CA ILE A 118 8.19 -6.30 18.08
C ILE A 118 7.90 -4.81 18.28
N ASP A 119 8.00 -4.01 17.22
CA ASP A 119 7.70 -2.58 17.28
C ASP A 119 6.25 -2.32 17.75
N ILE A 120 5.30 -3.16 17.35
CA ILE A 120 3.89 -3.04 17.79
C ILE A 120 3.71 -3.36 19.28
N PHE A 121 4.55 -4.25 19.83
CA PHE A 121 4.56 -4.49 21.28
C PHE A 121 5.21 -3.34 22.06
N GLU A 122 6.30 -2.78 21.55
CA GLU A 122 7.03 -1.69 22.22
C GLU A 122 6.34 -0.33 22.09
N ALA A 123 5.66 -0.10 20.97
CA ALA A 123 4.90 1.11 20.65
C ALA A 123 3.43 0.73 20.37
N PRO A 124 2.65 0.40 21.40
CA PRO A 124 1.31 -0.17 21.23
C PRO A 124 0.23 0.88 20.93
N THR A 125 0.59 2.08 20.49
CA THR A 125 -0.35 3.17 20.14
C THR A 125 -0.12 3.65 18.71
N VAL A 126 -1.18 4.12 18.05
CA VAL A 126 -1.08 4.66 16.68
C VAL A 126 -0.09 5.83 16.63
N LYS A 127 -0.07 6.69 17.65
CA LYS A 127 0.85 7.83 17.75
C LYS A 127 2.32 7.39 17.73
N GLU A 128 2.67 6.37 18.51
CA GLU A 128 4.04 5.88 18.59
C GLU A 128 4.44 5.11 17.33
N LEU A 129 3.57 4.24 16.80
CA LEU A 129 3.83 3.54 15.54
C LEU A 129 4.04 4.50 14.37
N SER A 130 3.19 5.53 14.28
CA SER A 130 3.32 6.54 13.23
C SER A 130 4.67 7.23 13.32
N LYS A 131 5.16 7.52 14.53
CA LYS A 131 6.46 8.13 14.74
C LYS A 131 7.59 7.22 14.26
N LEU A 132 7.56 5.94 14.61
CA LEU A 132 8.57 4.96 14.16
C LEU A 132 8.61 4.84 12.63
N VAL A 133 7.43 4.75 12.00
CA VAL A 133 7.33 4.67 10.54
C VAL A 133 7.85 5.96 9.88
N ILE A 134 7.49 7.13 10.40
CA ILE A 134 7.98 8.41 9.87
C ILE A 134 9.51 8.54 10.00
N ASP A 135 10.08 8.05 11.10
CA ASP A 135 11.53 8.05 11.34
C ASP A 135 12.25 7.17 10.31
N ARG A 136 11.78 5.94 10.13
CA ARG A 136 12.35 4.96 9.19
C ARG A 136 12.17 5.32 7.71
N ILE A 137 11.12 6.07 7.36
CA ILE A 137 10.94 6.59 5.99
C ILE A 137 11.93 7.73 5.67
N LYS A 138 12.46 8.43 6.70
CA LYS A 138 13.40 9.54 6.52
C LYS A 138 14.86 9.11 6.45
N GLU A 139 15.19 7.92 6.94
CA GLU A 139 16.50 7.27 6.76
C GLU A 139 16.69 6.77 5.32
#